data_AF-A0A536KVZ1-F1
#
_entry.id   AF-A0A536KVZ1-F1
#
_cell.length_a   1.000
_cell.length_b   1.000
_cell.length_c   1.000
_cell.angle_alpha   90.00
_cell.angle_beta   90.00
_cell.angle_gamma   90.00
#
_symmetry.space_group_name_H-M   'P 1'
#
loop_
_entity.id
_entity.type
_entity.pdbx_description
1 polymer ?
#
loop_
_entity_poly.entity_id
_entity_poly.type
_entity_poly.pdbx_seq_one_letter_code
_entity_poly.pdbx_strand_id
1 'polypeptide(L)'
;ADGQQVTTVEALAAGGTLHPIQAAFKQEHGLQCGFCTPGMMLTSIALLQEKPDPTEDDIRWALSGNICRCTGYMNIVKAVKSAAVQMKTAAATPEAATAAARS
;
A
#
# COMPACT_ATOMS: atom_id res chain seq x y z
N ALA A 1 -17.61 -15.04 -4.33
CA ALA A 1 -16.22 -15.04 -4.79
C ALA A 1 -16.02 -15.84 -6.07
N ASP A 2 -16.95 -16.74 -6.40
CA ASP A 2 -16.85 -17.50 -7.65
C ASP A 2 -16.82 -16.54 -8.87
N GLY A 3 -15.81 -16.68 -9.72
CA GLY A 3 -15.53 -15.80 -10.86
C GLY A 3 -14.91 -14.43 -10.56
N GLN A 4 -14.60 -14.09 -9.30
CA GLN A 4 -13.99 -12.80 -8.94
C GLN A 4 -12.47 -12.92 -8.76
N GLN A 5 -11.73 -11.88 -9.13
CA GLN A 5 -10.31 -11.78 -8.82
C GLN A 5 -10.13 -11.30 -7.37
N VAL A 6 -9.37 -12.06 -6.58
CA VAL A 6 -9.08 -11.73 -5.17
C VAL A 6 -7.58 -11.58 -5.00
N THR A 7 -7.16 -10.45 -4.42
CA THR A 7 -5.76 -10.16 -4.10
C THR A 7 -5.57 -10.13 -2.60
N THR A 8 -4.53 -10.81 -2.12
CA THR A 8 -4.11 -10.80 -0.72
C THR A 8 -2.72 -10.18 -0.56
N VAL A 9 -2.27 -9.95 0.68
CA VAL A 9 -1.00 -9.25 0.95
C VAL A 9 0.22 -10.02 0.43
N GLU A 10 0.13 -11.34 0.35
CA GLU A 10 1.16 -12.25 -0.14
C GLU A 10 1.46 -12.02 -1.62
N ALA A 11 0.47 -11.58 -2.40
CA ALA A 11 0.59 -11.36 -3.83
C ALA A 11 1.22 -10.00 -4.19
N LEU A 12 1.48 -9.12 -3.22
CA LEU A 12 1.96 -7.76 -3.49
C LEU A 12 3.41 -7.71 -3.93
N ALA A 13 4.27 -8.59 -3.40
CA ALA A 13 5.68 -8.63 -3.78
C ALA A 13 5.85 -9.41 -5.08
N ALA A 14 6.64 -8.87 -6.01
CA ALA A 14 6.95 -9.51 -7.29
C ALA A 14 8.43 -9.86 -7.36
N GLY A 15 8.77 -11.15 -7.49
CA GLY A 15 10.16 -11.61 -7.62
C GLY A 15 11.07 -11.18 -6.46
N GLY A 16 10.54 -11.09 -5.24
CA GLY A 16 11.28 -10.61 -4.05
C GLY A 16 11.36 -9.07 -3.93
N THR A 17 10.86 -8.33 -4.91
CA THR A 17 10.74 -6.87 -4.84
C THR A 17 9.44 -6.51 -4.14
N LEU A 18 9.55 -5.70 -3.08
CA LEU A 18 8.39 -5.21 -2.33
C LEU A 18 7.54 -4.25 -3.17
N HIS A 19 6.23 -4.36 -3.06
CA HIS A 19 5.32 -3.32 -3.54
C HIS A 19 5.66 -1.98 -2.86
N PRO A 20 5.48 -0.81 -3.50
CA PRO A 20 5.71 0.49 -2.88
C PRO A 20 5.04 0.66 -1.50
N ILE A 21 3.82 0.12 -1.33
CA ILE A 21 3.14 0.13 -0.02
C ILE A 21 3.89 -0.69 1.04
N GLN A 22 4.45 -1.84 0.67
CA GLN A 22 5.22 -2.69 1.59
C GLN A 22 6.55 -2.02 1.98
N ALA A 23 7.23 -1.43 0.99
CA ALA A 23 8.46 -0.67 1.21
C ALA A 23 8.21 0.54 2.13
N ALA A 24 7.14 1.30 1.89
CA ALA A 24 6.80 2.47 2.68
C ALA A 24 6.43 2.12 4.13
N PHE A 25 5.64 1.06 4.36
CA PHE A 25 5.33 0.61 5.74
C PHE A 25 6.60 0.19 6.50
N LYS A 26 7.56 -0.43 5.81
CA LYS A 26 8.87 -0.77 6.40
C LYS A 26 9.66 0.49 6.75
N GLN A 27 9.75 1.45 5.84
CA GLN A 27 10.56 2.67 5.99
C GLN A 27 9.99 3.63 7.03
N GLU A 28 8.68 3.85 7.02
CA GLU A 28 8.00 4.82 7.88
C GLU A 28 7.60 4.26 9.25
N HIS A 29 8.02 3.03 9.58
CA HIS A 29 7.57 2.32 10.77
C HIS A 29 6.04 2.27 10.88
N GLY A 30 5.38 1.96 9.76
CA GLY A 30 3.92 1.82 9.64
C GLY A 30 3.36 0.56 10.31
N LEU A 31 4.20 -0.25 10.96
CA LEU A 31 3.77 -1.43 11.70
C LEU A 31 4.56 -1.61 13.01
N GLN A 32 3.97 -2.37 13.94
CA GLN A 32 4.64 -2.89 15.14
C GLN A 32 4.36 -4.38 15.26
N CYS A 33 3.26 -4.79 15.91
CA CYS A 33 2.90 -6.21 16.07
C CYS A 33 2.57 -6.91 14.73
N GLY A 34 2.33 -6.15 13.66
CA GLY A 34 2.10 -6.68 12.31
C GLY A 34 0.68 -7.17 12.04
N PHE A 35 -0.17 -7.35 13.05
CA PHE A 35 -1.45 -8.03 12.89
C PHE A 35 -2.42 -7.30 11.94
N CYS A 36 -2.53 -5.98 12.04
CA CYS A 36 -3.40 -5.18 11.17
C CYS A 36 -2.77 -4.87 9.79
N THR A 37 -1.47 -5.15 9.62
CA THR A 37 -0.70 -4.68 8.46
C THR A 37 -1.24 -5.16 7.11
N PRO A 38 -1.68 -6.43 6.95
CA PRO A 38 -2.27 -6.89 5.68
C PRO A 38 -3.48 -6.07 5.23
N GLY A 39 -4.45 -5.85 6.13
CA GLY A 39 -5.67 -5.08 5.83
C GLY A 39 -5.36 -3.61 5.55
N MET A 40 -4.44 -3.01 6.32
CA MET A 40 -3.98 -1.64 6.09
C MET A 40 -3.36 -1.47 4.71
N MET A 41 -2.49 -2.39 4.27
CA MET A 41 -1.84 -2.32 2.97
C MET A 41 -2.84 -2.46 1.81
N LEU A 42 -3.73 -3.45 1.86
CA LEU A 42 -4.71 -3.69 0.79
C LEU A 42 -5.72 -2.53 0.68
N THR A 43 -6.20 -2.02 1.81
CA THR A 43 -7.10 -0.85 1.82
C THR A 43 -6.41 0.40 1.27
N SER A 44 -5.13 0.60 1.61
CA SER A 44 -4.35 1.72 1.09
C SER A 44 -4.12 1.62 -0.41
N ILE A 45 -3.87 0.41 -0.93
CA ILE A 45 -3.73 0.19 -2.38
C ILE A 45 -5.04 0.53 -3.10
N ALA A 46 -6.19 0.06 -2.58
CA ALA A 46 -7.49 0.38 -3.16
C ALA A 46 -7.73 1.90 -3.22
N LEU A 47 -7.45 2.62 -2.12
CA LEU A 47 -7.49 4.08 -2.11
C LEU A 47 -6.58 4.70 -3.18
N LEU A 48 -5.33 4.25 -3.28
CA LEU A 48 -4.34 4.86 -4.18
C LEU A 48 -4.60 4.54 -5.67
N GLN A 49 -5.31 3.46 -5.97
CA GLN A 49 -5.78 3.15 -7.32
C GLN A 49 -6.89 4.12 -7.75
N GLU A 50 -7.81 4.47 -6.85
CA GLU A 50 -8.90 5.41 -7.13
C GLU A 50 -8.46 6.87 -7.04
N LYS A 51 -7.60 7.19 -6.07
CA LYS A 51 -7.11 8.52 -5.76
C LYS A 51 -5.59 8.49 -5.56
N PRO A 52 -4.79 8.63 -6.63
CA PRO A 52 -3.33 8.58 -6.57
C PRO A 52 -2.69 9.69 -5.72
N ASP A 53 -3.41 10.79 -5.46
CA ASP A 53 -2.96 11.91 -4.63
C ASP A 53 -3.93 12.18 -3.46
N PRO A 54 -4.01 11.27 -2.48
CA PRO A 54 -4.95 11.43 -1.38
C PRO A 54 -4.44 12.47 -0.38
N THR A 55 -5.35 13.26 0.17
CA THR A 55 -5.07 14.08 1.35
C THR A 55 -4.93 13.19 2.59
N GLU A 56 -4.49 13.77 3.71
CA GLU A 56 -4.45 13.04 4.97
C GLU A 56 -5.83 12.53 5.41
N ASP A 57 -6.87 13.36 5.23
CA ASP A 57 -8.23 13.01 5.64
C ASP A 57 -8.79 11.88 4.78
N ASP A 58 -8.48 11.85 3.49
CA ASP A 58 -8.84 10.73 2.61
C ASP A 58 -8.24 9.41 3.12
N ILE A 59 -6.95 9.43 3.49
CA ILE A 59 -6.25 8.25 4.02
C ILE A 59 -6.89 7.79 5.32
N ARG A 60 -7.13 8.73 6.25
CA ARG A 60 -7.74 8.41 7.56
C ARG A 60 -9.14 7.83 7.39
N TRP A 61 -9.94 8.41 6.49
CA TRP A 61 -11.28 7.93 6.20
C TRP A 61 -11.26 6.52 5.61
N ALA A 62 -10.44 6.29 4.58
CA ALA A 62 -10.30 4.97 3.96
C ALA A 62 -9.86 3.89 4.96
N LEU A 63 -8.98 4.24 5.89
CA LEU A 63 -8.46 3.30 6.89
C LEU A 63 -9.35 3.15 8.13
N SER A 64 -10.47 3.87 8.23
CA SER A 64 -11.34 3.84 9.42
C SER A 64 -11.88 2.44 9.77
N GLY A 65 -12.04 1.56 8.77
CA GLY A 65 -12.42 0.16 8.95
C GLY A 65 -11.30 -0.77 9.40
N ASN A 66 -10.04 -0.32 9.44
CA ASN A 66 -8.89 -1.11 9.83
C ASN A 66 -8.41 -0.67 11.23
N ILE A 67 -8.60 -1.53 12.24
CA ILE A 67 -8.27 -1.19 13.62
C ILE A 67 -6.81 -1.53 13.94
N CYS A 68 -6.09 -0.57 14.51
CA CYS A 68 -4.71 -0.75 14.96
C CYS A 68 -4.57 -0.33 16.43
N ARG A 69 -3.98 -1.22 17.26
CA ARG A 69 -3.73 -0.94 18.67
C ARG A 69 -2.34 -0.38 18.95
N CYS A 70 -1.38 -0.57 18.05
CA CYS A 70 0.02 -0.36 18.35
C CYS A 70 0.57 0.98 17.84
N THR A 71 0.23 1.39 16.62
CA THR A 71 0.91 2.51 15.93
C THR A 71 0.31 3.89 16.24
N GLY A 72 -0.94 3.95 16.71
CA GLY A 72 -1.67 5.21 16.79
C GLY A 72 -1.93 5.88 15.43
N TYR A 73 -1.88 5.11 14.33
CA TYR A 73 -2.18 5.50 12.94
C TYR A 73 -1.23 6.51 12.27
N MET A 74 -0.54 7.38 13.01
CA MET A 74 0.28 8.46 12.42
C MET A 74 1.30 7.95 11.40
N ASN A 75 2.06 6.90 11.73
CA ASN A 75 3.07 6.34 10.83
C ASN A 75 2.47 5.51 9.70
N ILE A 76 1.25 4.97 9.87
CA ILE A 76 0.51 4.33 8.78
C ILE A 76 0.16 5.40 7.73
N VAL A 77 -0.36 6.54 8.16
CA VAL A 77 -0.71 7.63 7.23
C VAL A 77 0.53 8.15 6.49
N LYS A 78 1.67 8.30 7.18
CA LYS A 78 2.96 8.63 6.54
C LYS A 78 3.36 7.60 5.49
N ALA A 79 3.25 6.31 5.81
CA ALA A 79 3.55 5.22 4.88
C ALA A 79 2.67 5.28 3.62
N VAL A 80 1.37 5.55 3.75
CA VAL A 80 0.47 5.68 2.59
C VAL A 80 0.84 6.87 1.71
N LYS A 81 1.14 8.04 2.31
CA LYS A 81 1.60 9.21 1.56
C LYS A 81 2.93 8.93 0.82
N SER A 82 3.88 8.27 1.48
CA SER A 82 5.15 7.87 0.88
C SER A 82 4.94 6.90 -0.30
N ALA A 83 4.08 5.89 -0.12
CA ALA A 83 3.71 4.97 -1.19
C ALA A 83 3.04 5.67 -2.38
N ALA A 84 2.17 6.66 -2.14
CA ALA A 84 1.54 7.45 -3.20
C ALA A 84 2.58 8.14 -4.09
N VAL A 85 3.61 8.75 -3.49
CA VAL A 85 4.72 9.38 -4.22
C VAL A 85 5.50 8.32 -5.01
N GLN A 86 5.86 7.20 -4.39
CA GLN A 86 6.63 6.13 -5.04
C GLN A 86 5.88 5.53 -6.24
N MET A 87 4.57 5.30 -6.11
CA MET A 87 3.74 4.73 -7.18
C MET A 87 3.60 5.67 -8.38
N LYS A 88 3.49 7.00 -8.16
CA LYS A 88 3.50 7.98 -9.25
C LYS A 88 4.85 8.02 -9.98
N THR A 89 5.96 8.00 -9.24
CA THR A 89 7.30 8.01 -9.84
C THR A 89 7.57 6.74 -10.67
N ALA A 90 7.12 5.58 -10.19
CA ALA A 90 7.23 4.32 -10.92
C ALA A 90 6.39 4.31 -12.20
N ALA A 91 5.19 4.88 -12.18
CA ALA A 91 4.34 5.01 -13.37
C ALA A 91 4.91 6.00 -14.42
N ALA A 92 5.71 6.98 -13.99
CA ALA A 92 6.32 7.98 -14.88
C ALA A 92 7.60 7.48 -15.58
N THR A 93 8.17 6.34 -15.17
CA THR A 93 9.42 5.80 -15.74
C THR A 93 9.13 4.58 -16.63
N PRO A 94 9.33 4.66 -17.97
CA PRO A 94 8.93 3.59 -18.91
C PRO A 94 9.62 2.24 -18.71
N GLU A 95 10.74 2.20 -18.00
CA GLU A 95 11.61 1.03 -17.87
C GLU A 95 11.06 -0.03 -16.87
N ALA A 96 10.29 0.39 -15.86
CA ALA A 96 9.73 -0.49 -14.84
C ALA A 96 8.54 -1.35 -15.34
N ALA A 97 7.75 -0.82 -16.28
CA ALA A 97 6.61 -1.53 -16.86
C ALA A 97 7.02 -2.78 -17.66
N THR A 98 8.24 -2.79 -18.21
CA THR A 98 8.74 -3.90 -19.04
C THR A 98 9.21 -5.10 -18.21
N ALA A 99 9.61 -4.88 -16.95
CA ALA A 99 10.04 -5.93 -16.04
C ALA A 99 8.86 -6.71 -15.44
N ALA A 100 7.74 -6.03 -15.12
CA ALA A 100 6.55 -6.66 -14.55
C ALA A 100 5.78 -7.55 -15.55
N ALA A 101 5.93 -7.33 -16.86
CA ALA A 101 5.25 -8.09 -17.90
C ALA A 101 5.99 -9.37 -18.34
N ARG A 102 7.14 -9.69 -17.74
CA ARG A 102 8.00 -10.84 -18.11
C ARG A 102 8.15 -11.87 -16.99
N SER A 103 7.33 -11.81 -15.95
CA SER A 103 7.28 -12.80 -14.86
C SER A 103 5.95 -13.53 -14.86
#